data_AF-M4T080-F1
#
_entry.id   AF-M4T080-F1
#
_cell.length_a   1.000
_cell.length_b   1.000
_cell.length_c   1.000
_cell.angle_alpha   90.00
_cell.angle_beta   90.00
_cell.angle_gamma   90.00
#
_symmetry.space_group_name_H-M   'P 1'
#
loop_
_entity.id
_entity.type
_entity.pdbx_description
1 polymer ?
#
loop_
_entity_poly.entity_id
_entity_poly.type
_entity_poly.pdbx_seq_one_letter_code
_entity_poly.pdbx_strand_id
1 'polypeptide(L)'
;MQPKACRLAILALLLETQATAQKTQETHTADINTRCNEMKYVLALSKYAEAMSAGARDGIDKLEHQALAWQLAAAQANADEDKVAYSLMAMRAEIASKVARRAAAAITEQAEKTDRLLKERLGYTSSLQQTRSLTLGAGTYANNRSSDNNKGCTYTPTQTATTTSGCSVSEATAEGVGNKRFNLQTATHITLLNIQKTAPLLPKLQCQVKGTVSSITGAGGSTGSCNDGTNDNTDYLRLKTLANAEDRGAKSDEKPIYNSETDIAECRSTPPDVQLQATNNEHVATALCRLLKLSDPQIPNLSNGDPAALKDQQEYLSMYTAYLRTQGKITPEEAIKPTNDVKKQLQSILGEDKDGYTRKFITYAKETKIALDPSQPKKKRLRGLSKGP
;
A
#
# COMPACT_ATOMS: atom_id res chain seq x y z
N MET A 1 3.58 18.28 61.05
CA MET A 1 2.48 17.79 60.19
C MET A 1 2.58 18.48 58.84
N GLN A 2 2.49 17.70 57.76
CA GLN A 2 2.42 18.06 56.33
C GLN A 2 3.63 18.81 55.72
N PRO A 3 4.31 18.16 54.74
CA PRO A 3 3.89 18.29 53.35
C PRO A 3 3.95 16.94 52.62
N LYS A 4 2.87 16.15 52.69
CA LYS A 4 2.65 14.97 51.83
C LYS A 4 1.52 15.18 50.81
N ALA A 5 0.71 16.24 50.96
CA ALA A 5 -0.44 16.49 50.11
C ALA A 5 -0.08 17.12 48.75
N CYS A 6 1.04 17.86 48.64
CA CYS A 6 1.37 18.57 47.40
C CYS A 6 2.02 17.68 46.32
N ARG A 7 2.62 16.54 46.68
CA ARG A 7 3.22 15.60 45.71
C ARG A 7 2.21 14.62 45.09
N LEU A 8 1.07 14.38 45.75
CA LEU A 8 0.00 13.52 45.22
C LEU A 8 -0.91 14.26 44.23
N ALA A 9 -1.06 15.59 44.36
CA ALA A 9 -1.82 16.39 43.40
C ALA A 9 -1.10 16.52 42.04
N ILE A 10 0.24 16.58 42.03
CA ILE A 10 1.01 16.70 40.79
C ILE A 10 1.11 15.37 40.03
N LEU A 11 1.05 14.21 40.73
CA LEU A 11 0.96 12.91 40.05
C LEU A 11 -0.44 12.65 39.48
N ALA A 12 -1.52 13.13 40.11
CA ALA A 12 -2.88 12.99 39.59
C ALA A 12 -3.13 13.87 38.35
N LEU A 13 -2.51 15.05 38.27
CA LEU A 13 -2.59 15.94 37.08
C LEU A 13 -1.79 15.44 35.87
N LEU A 14 -0.96 14.40 36.02
CA LEU A 14 -0.19 13.78 34.94
C LEU A 14 -0.79 12.44 34.44
N LEU A 15 -1.91 11.99 35.02
CA LEU A 15 -2.55 10.71 34.70
C LEU A 15 -3.92 10.81 34.00
N GLU A 16 -4.40 12.02 33.69
CA GLU A 16 -5.70 12.24 33.01
C GLU A 16 -5.60 13.06 31.73
N THR A 17 -4.54 12.86 30.95
CA THR A 17 -4.65 13.06 29.48
C THR A 17 -4.66 11.70 28.81
N GLN A 18 -5.72 10.92 29.08
CA GLN A 18 -6.24 10.10 28.01
C GLN A 18 -6.66 11.10 26.94
N ALA A 19 -5.77 11.34 25.97
CA ALA A 19 -6.17 11.94 24.71
C ALA A 19 -7.34 11.08 24.23
N THR A 20 -8.57 11.59 24.38
CA THR A 20 -9.72 11.04 23.69
C THR A 20 -9.32 11.07 22.23
N ALA A 21 -8.94 9.92 21.66
CA ALA A 21 -8.44 9.91 20.30
C ALA A 21 -9.58 10.43 19.44
N GLN A 22 -9.40 11.63 18.93
CA GLN A 22 -10.44 12.33 18.22
C GLN A 22 -10.60 11.64 16.86
N LYS A 23 -11.85 11.30 16.52
CA LYS A 23 -12.17 10.74 15.21
C LYS A 23 -11.55 11.62 14.12
N THR A 24 -10.63 11.04 13.36
CA THR A 24 -9.92 11.72 12.28
C THR A 24 -10.27 11.00 11.00
N GLN A 25 -10.98 11.69 10.10
CA GLN A 25 -11.36 11.12 8.81
C GLN A 25 -10.20 11.18 7.82
N GLU A 26 -10.13 10.18 6.96
CA GLU A 26 -9.29 10.25 5.77
C GLU A 26 -9.83 11.35 4.82
N THR A 27 -8.91 12.06 4.16
CA THR A 27 -9.12 13.29 3.37
C THR A 27 -10.16 13.15 2.26
N HIS A 28 -10.34 11.95 1.69
CA HIS A 28 -11.27 11.71 0.59
C HIS A 28 -12.68 11.30 1.02
N THR A 29 -12.97 11.25 2.32
CA THR A 29 -14.24 10.73 2.87
C THR A 29 -15.50 11.32 2.21
N ALA A 30 -15.53 12.64 1.98
CA ALA A 30 -16.69 13.31 1.38
C ALA A 30 -16.84 13.08 -0.14
N ASP A 31 -15.77 12.62 -0.80
CA ASP A 31 -15.73 12.48 -2.26
C ASP A 31 -16.23 11.10 -2.71
N ILE A 32 -16.21 10.10 -1.83
CA ILE A 32 -16.66 8.74 -2.14
C ILE A 32 -18.19 8.74 -2.11
N ASN A 33 -18.85 8.92 -3.24
CA ASN A 33 -20.31 8.83 -3.40
C ASN A 33 -20.75 8.36 -4.81
N THR A 34 -19.77 8.04 -5.66
CA THR A 34 -19.93 7.49 -7.00
C THR A 34 -18.96 6.33 -7.16
N ARG A 35 -19.28 5.38 -8.06
CA ARG A 35 -18.38 4.25 -8.35
C ARG A 35 -17.07 4.74 -8.95
N CYS A 36 -17.11 5.83 -9.72
CA CYS A 36 -15.89 6.43 -10.26
C CYS A 36 -14.95 6.96 -9.17
N ASN A 37 -15.46 7.69 -8.18
CA ASN A 37 -14.63 8.22 -7.09
C ASN A 37 -14.07 7.11 -6.21
N GLU A 38 -14.84 6.04 -5.96
CA GLU A 38 -14.35 4.81 -5.33
C GLU A 38 -13.19 4.19 -6.14
N MET A 39 -13.33 4.06 -7.47
CA MET A 39 -12.26 3.50 -8.30
C MET A 39 -10.97 4.34 -8.23
N LYS A 40 -11.08 5.67 -8.30
CA LYS A 40 -9.93 6.58 -8.16
C LYS A 40 -9.25 6.39 -6.80
N TYR A 41 -10.04 6.38 -5.73
CA TYR A 41 -9.56 6.27 -4.36
C TYR A 41 -8.89 4.93 -4.08
N VAL A 42 -9.55 3.82 -4.44
CA VAL A 42 -9.01 2.46 -4.27
C VAL A 42 -7.74 2.25 -5.12
N LEU A 43 -7.68 2.82 -6.33
CA LEU A 43 -6.45 2.79 -7.12
C LEU A 43 -5.31 3.59 -6.46
N ALA A 44 -5.61 4.75 -5.87
CA ALA A 44 -4.61 5.53 -5.15
C ALA A 44 -4.10 4.78 -3.90
N LEU A 45 -4.98 4.11 -3.16
CA LEU A 45 -4.58 3.23 -2.04
C LEU A 45 -3.72 2.05 -2.49
N SER A 46 -4.01 1.45 -3.64
CA SER A 46 -3.21 0.39 -4.25
C SER A 46 -1.80 0.89 -4.58
N LYS A 47 -1.69 2.07 -5.23
CA LYS A 47 -0.41 2.73 -5.50
C LYS A 47 0.35 3.11 -4.23
N TYR A 48 -0.35 3.50 -3.16
CA TYR A 48 0.25 3.75 -1.85
C TYR A 48 0.88 2.47 -1.28
N ALA A 49 0.18 1.33 -1.34
CA ALA A 49 0.73 0.05 -0.91
C ALA A 49 1.97 -0.36 -1.72
N GLU A 50 1.92 -0.20 -3.05
CA GLU A 50 3.07 -0.43 -3.93
C GLU A 50 4.26 0.48 -3.55
N ALA A 51 4.00 1.76 -3.29
CA ALA A 51 5.03 2.72 -2.89
C ALA A 51 5.65 2.38 -1.52
N MET A 52 4.87 1.89 -0.55
CA MET A 52 5.41 1.39 0.72
C MET A 52 6.34 0.19 0.52
N SER A 53 5.97 -0.76 -0.34
CA SER A 53 6.85 -1.89 -0.66
C SER A 53 8.15 -1.45 -1.34
N ALA A 54 8.07 -0.52 -2.29
CA ALA A 54 9.25 0.03 -2.96
C ALA A 54 10.15 0.81 -2.00
N GLY A 55 9.56 1.70 -1.18
CA GLY A 55 10.28 2.50 -0.18
C GLY A 55 10.98 1.64 0.88
N ALA A 56 10.35 0.54 1.31
CA ALA A 56 10.95 -0.39 2.28
C ALA A 56 12.24 -1.06 1.77
N ARG A 57 12.42 -1.16 0.45
CA ARG A 57 13.62 -1.74 -0.17
C ARG A 57 14.67 -0.67 -0.50
N ASP A 58 14.28 0.60 -0.49
CA ASP A 58 15.17 1.68 -0.89
C ASP A 58 16.38 1.76 0.03
N GLY A 59 17.58 1.88 -0.54
CA GLY A 59 18.83 1.92 0.23
C GLY A 59 19.38 0.58 0.76
N ILE A 60 18.66 -0.55 0.65
CA ILE A 60 19.21 -1.87 0.99
C ILE A 60 20.37 -2.23 0.05
N ASP A 61 20.17 -2.07 -1.26
CA ASP A 61 21.20 -2.32 -2.27
C ASP A 61 22.45 -1.45 -2.03
N LYS A 62 22.26 -0.25 -1.50
CA LYS A 62 23.38 0.64 -1.15
C LYS A 62 24.25 0.02 -0.05
N LEU A 63 23.65 -0.58 0.98
CA LEU A 63 24.40 -1.27 2.04
C LEU A 63 25.16 -2.47 1.49
N GLU A 64 24.55 -3.25 0.60
CA GLU A 64 25.19 -4.43 0.01
C GLU A 64 26.36 -4.05 -0.89
N HIS A 65 26.18 -3.02 -1.72
CA HIS A 65 27.26 -2.46 -2.52
C HIS A 65 28.41 -1.91 -1.65
N GLN A 66 28.10 -1.31 -0.50
CA GLN A 66 29.12 -0.85 0.46
C GLN A 66 29.83 -2.03 1.13
N ALA A 67 29.11 -3.08 1.50
CA ALA A 67 29.69 -4.30 2.07
C ALA A 67 30.70 -4.93 1.10
N LEU A 68 30.30 -5.19 -0.15
CA LEU A 68 31.19 -5.75 -1.17
C LEU A 68 32.41 -4.85 -1.42
N ALA A 69 32.21 -3.54 -1.50
CA ALA A 69 33.31 -2.60 -1.69
C ALA A 69 34.34 -2.72 -0.56
N TRP A 70 33.89 -2.75 0.70
CA TRP A 70 34.80 -2.87 1.83
C TRP A 70 35.43 -4.26 1.95
N GLN A 71 34.75 -5.34 1.56
CA GLN A 71 35.39 -6.66 1.46
C GLN A 71 36.54 -6.69 0.45
N LEU A 72 36.34 -6.09 -0.72
CA LEU A 72 37.39 -5.97 -1.73
C LEU A 72 38.55 -5.10 -1.24
N ALA A 73 38.26 -4.01 -0.52
CA ALA A 73 39.28 -3.16 0.09
C ALA A 73 40.08 -3.91 1.17
N ALA A 74 39.41 -4.72 2.00
CA ALA A 74 40.07 -5.56 3.00
C ALA A 74 41.02 -6.59 2.35
N ALA A 75 40.59 -7.21 1.24
CA ALA A 75 41.40 -8.18 0.52
C ALA A 75 42.66 -7.57 -0.14
N GLN A 76 42.63 -6.26 -0.43
CA GLN A 76 43.75 -5.53 -1.04
C GLN A 76 44.62 -4.78 -0.04
N ALA A 77 44.17 -4.65 1.20
CA ALA A 77 44.90 -3.92 2.22
C ALA A 77 46.19 -4.66 2.58
N ASN A 78 47.31 -3.96 2.54
CA ASN A 78 48.61 -4.51 2.95
C ASN A 78 48.78 -4.47 4.47
N ALA A 79 48.30 -3.40 5.12
CA ALA A 79 48.35 -3.23 6.57
C ALA A 79 47.24 -4.02 7.26
N ASP A 80 47.58 -4.76 8.32
CA ASP A 80 46.60 -5.56 9.05
C ASP A 80 45.50 -4.72 9.70
N GLU A 81 45.83 -3.51 10.17
CA GLU A 81 44.85 -2.56 10.71
C GLU A 81 43.82 -2.12 9.66
N ASP A 82 44.24 -1.95 8.41
CA ASP A 82 43.33 -1.63 7.30
C ASP A 82 42.47 -2.83 6.91
N LYS A 83 43.03 -4.04 6.88
CA LYS A 83 42.26 -5.28 6.66
C LYS A 83 41.14 -5.39 7.69
N VAL A 84 41.45 -5.15 8.97
CA VAL A 84 40.48 -5.18 10.07
C VAL A 84 39.45 -4.08 9.91
N ALA A 85 39.88 -2.85 9.69
CA ALA A 85 38.99 -1.69 9.55
C ALA A 85 37.95 -1.89 8.43
N TYR A 86 38.40 -2.32 7.24
CA TYR A 86 37.50 -2.61 6.13
C TYR A 86 36.61 -3.84 6.39
N SER A 87 37.13 -4.89 7.03
CA SER A 87 36.34 -6.08 7.39
C SER A 87 35.23 -5.75 8.39
N LEU A 88 35.50 -4.88 9.37
CA LEU A 88 34.50 -4.39 10.33
C LEU A 88 33.39 -3.62 9.61
N MET A 89 33.76 -2.69 8.73
CA MET A 89 32.78 -1.90 7.98
C MET A 89 31.93 -2.78 7.05
N ALA A 90 32.55 -3.74 6.36
CA ALA A 90 31.86 -4.73 5.54
C ALA A 90 30.83 -5.52 6.34
N MET A 91 31.25 -6.11 7.46
CA MET A 91 30.36 -6.91 8.32
C MET A 91 29.22 -6.06 8.89
N ARG A 92 29.46 -4.78 9.24
CA ARG A 92 28.39 -3.88 9.70
C ARG A 92 27.35 -3.62 8.62
N ALA A 93 27.78 -3.39 7.39
CA ALA A 93 26.89 -3.21 6.24
C ALA A 93 26.10 -4.48 5.91
N GLU A 94 26.73 -5.65 5.97
CA GLU A 94 26.04 -6.93 5.77
C GLU A 94 24.97 -7.18 6.84
N ILE A 95 25.30 -6.98 8.12
CA ILE A 95 24.33 -7.14 9.22
C ILE A 95 23.18 -6.15 9.04
N ALA A 96 23.48 -4.89 8.73
CA ALA A 96 22.47 -3.87 8.44
C ALA A 96 21.54 -4.29 7.30
N SER A 97 22.11 -4.75 6.18
CA SER A 97 21.33 -5.18 5.01
C SER A 97 20.43 -6.38 5.34
N LYS A 98 20.92 -7.37 6.11
CA LYS A 98 20.13 -8.53 6.53
C LYS A 98 18.98 -8.15 7.44
N VAL A 99 19.20 -7.25 8.40
CA VAL A 99 18.15 -6.73 9.28
C VAL A 99 17.12 -5.93 8.47
N ALA A 100 17.58 -5.03 7.60
CA ALA A 100 16.71 -4.24 6.75
C ALA A 100 15.87 -5.11 5.79
N ARG A 101 16.47 -6.15 5.17
CA ARG A 101 15.76 -7.11 4.31
C ARG A 101 14.65 -7.84 5.05
N ARG A 102 14.89 -8.29 6.29
CA ARG A 102 13.86 -8.97 7.10
C ARG A 102 12.69 -8.03 7.40
N ALA A 103 12.97 -6.77 7.77
CA ALA A 103 11.94 -5.77 7.99
C ALA A 103 11.17 -5.43 6.69
N ALA A 104 11.90 -5.25 5.58
CA ALA A 104 11.32 -4.95 4.28
C ALA A 104 10.47 -6.10 3.70
N ALA A 105 10.81 -7.35 4.02
CA ALA A 105 10.03 -8.52 3.61
C ALA A 105 8.62 -8.50 4.24
N ALA A 106 8.51 -8.16 5.52
CA ALA A 106 7.21 -8.04 6.19
C ALA A 106 6.34 -6.93 5.57
N ILE A 107 6.94 -5.77 5.27
CA ILE A 107 6.24 -4.66 4.57
C ILE A 107 5.82 -5.08 3.18
N THR A 108 6.72 -5.69 2.41
CA THR A 108 6.43 -6.19 1.07
C THR A 108 5.25 -7.15 1.11
N GLU A 109 5.30 -8.19 1.95
CA GLU A 109 4.27 -9.22 2.00
C GLU A 109 2.90 -8.63 2.34
N GLN A 110 2.86 -7.74 3.33
CA GLN A 110 1.61 -7.10 3.73
C GLN A 110 1.12 -6.12 2.66
N ALA A 111 2.01 -5.35 2.03
CA ALA A 111 1.69 -4.44 0.95
C ALA A 111 1.11 -5.19 -0.26
N GLU A 112 1.70 -6.31 -0.67
CA GLU A 112 1.20 -7.14 -1.77
C GLU A 112 -0.16 -7.76 -1.47
N LYS A 113 -0.40 -8.20 -0.22
CA LYS A 113 -1.71 -8.68 0.21
C LYS A 113 -2.76 -7.56 0.15
N THR A 114 -2.45 -6.39 0.68
CA THR A 114 -3.34 -5.22 0.68
C THR A 114 -3.60 -4.72 -0.75
N ASP A 115 -2.57 -4.63 -1.58
CA ASP A 115 -2.67 -4.22 -2.98
C ASP A 115 -3.56 -5.16 -3.80
N ARG A 116 -3.38 -6.47 -3.68
CA ARG A 116 -4.24 -7.47 -4.33
C ARG A 116 -5.71 -7.30 -3.92
N LEU A 117 -5.98 -7.13 -2.63
CA LEU A 117 -7.34 -6.90 -2.12
C LEU A 117 -7.95 -5.62 -2.74
N LEU A 118 -7.18 -4.55 -2.84
CA LEU A 118 -7.60 -3.29 -3.45
C LEU A 118 -7.82 -3.43 -4.96
N LYS A 119 -6.98 -4.17 -5.67
CA LYS A 119 -7.15 -4.46 -7.11
C LYS A 119 -8.38 -5.32 -7.39
N GLU A 120 -8.66 -6.33 -6.55
CA GLU A 120 -9.89 -7.10 -6.62
C GLU A 120 -11.12 -6.20 -6.40
N ARG A 121 -11.07 -5.33 -5.38
CA ARG A 121 -12.12 -4.35 -5.10
C ARG A 121 -12.33 -3.40 -6.29
N LEU A 122 -11.26 -2.90 -6.87
CA LEU A 122 -11.28 -2.06 -8.06
C LEU A 122 -11.97 -2.78 -9.23
N GLY A 123 -11.70 -4.07 -9.41
CA GLY A 123 -12.38 -4.93 -10.40
C GLY A 123 -13.89 -5.04 -10.14
N TYR A 124 -14.30 -5.29 -8.89
CA TYR A 124 -15.71 -5.31 -8.51
C TYR A 124 -16.40 -3.96 -8.80
N THR A 125 -15.82 -2.85 -8.34
CA THR A 125 -16.37 -1.51 -8.58
C THR A 125 -16.44 -1.20 -10.07
N SER A 126 -15.41 -1.57 -10.85
CA SER A 126 -15.40 -1.40 -12.30
C SER A 126 -16.54 -2.18 -12.96
N SER A 127 -16.80 -3.42 -12.53
CA SER A 127 -17.91 -4.23 -13.06
C SER A 127 -19.29 -3.63 -12.76
N LEU A 128 -19.44 -2.97 -11.60
CA LEU A 128 -20.68 -2.27 -11.23
C LEU A 128 -20.84 -0.95 -11.99
N GLN A 129 -19.72 -0.34 -12.40
CA GLN A 129 -19.69 0.91 -13.15
C GLN A 129 -19.95 0.71 -14.64
N GLN A 130 -19.81 -0.50 -15.18
CA GLN A 130 -20.05 -0.77 -16.60
C GLN A 130 -21.47 -0.39 -16.99
N THR A 131 -21.55 0.43 -18.05
CA THR A 131 -22.82 0.83 -18.62
C THR A 131 -23.40 -0.32 -19.40
N ARG A 132 -24.60 -0.74 -19.02
CA ARG A 132 -25.33 -1.80 -19.70
C ARG A 132 -26.42 -1.16 -20.56
N SER A 133 -26.38 -1.42 -21.86
CA SER A 133 -27.48 -1.09 -22.76
C SER A 133 -28.38 -2.31 -22.92
N LEU A 134 -29.68 -2.03 -23.09
CA LEU A 134 -30.68 -3.05 -23.34
C LEU A 134 -31.41 -2.72 -24.64
N THR A 135 -31.27 -3.60 -25.62
CA THR A 135 -32.05 -3.56 -26.86
C THR A 135 -33.19 -4.55 -26.71
N LEU A 136 -34.43 -4.06 -26.66
CA LEU A 136 -35.60 -4.88 -26.30
C LEU A 136 -36.02 -5.90 -27.38
N GLY A 137 -35.59 -5.69 -28.63
CA GLY A 137 -36.12 -6.41 -29.79
C GLY A 137 -37.57 -6.03 -30.11
N ALA A 138 -38.16 -6.67 -31.12
CA ALA A 138 -39.57 -6.45 -31.46
C ALA A 138 -40.48 -7.10 -30.41
N GLY A 139 -41.51 -6.36 -29.99
CA GLY A 139 -42.54 -6.87 -29.08
C GLY A 139 -43.44 -7.87 -29.79
N THR A 140 -43.68 -9.03 -29.16
CA THR A 140 -44.59 -10.04 -29.68
C THR A 140 -45.82 -10.15 -28.79
N TYR A 141 -46.99 -10.31 -29.39
CA TYR A 141 -48.21 -10.50 -28.63
C TYR A 141 -48.19 -11.87 -27.93
N ALA A 142 -48.33 -11.86 -26.62
CA ALA A 142 -48.37 -13.05 -25.79
C ALA A 142 -49.81 -13.40 -25.46
N ASN A 143 -50.26 -14.54 -26.00
CA ASN A 143 -51.48 -15.21 -25.57
C ASN A 143 -51.07 -16.46 -24.78
N ASN A 144 -50.87 -16.30 -23.48
CA ASN A 144 -50.48 -17.44 -22.65
C ASN A 144 -51.60 -18.49 -22.71
N ARG A 145 -51.25 -19.70 -23.16
CA ARG A 145 -52.18 -20.80 -23.46
C ARG A 145 -52.75 -21.51 -22.21
N SER A 146 -52.57 -20.91 -21.04
CA SER A 146 -53.07 -21.40 -19.75
C SER A 146 -54.27 -20.56 -19.33
N SER A 147 -55.17 -21.14 -18.54
CA SER A 147 -56.49 -20.69 -18.09
C SER A 147 -56.68 -19.24 -17.59
N ASP A 148 -55.63 -18.42 -17.60
CA ASP A 148 -55.68 -17.00 -17.26
C ASP A 148 -55.82 -16.16 -18.53
N ASN A 149 -56.91 -15.39 -18.62
CA ASN A 149 -57.21 -14.46 -19.73
C ASN A 149 -56.23 -13.27 -19.85
N ASN A 150 -55.01 -13.40 -19.34
CA ASN A 150 -54.00 -12.34 -19.30
C ASN A 150 -53.32 -12.21 -20.67
N LYS A 151 -53.76 -11.21 -21.43
CA LYS A 151 -53.18 -10.78 -22.71
C LYS A 151 -52.04 -9.78 -22.46
N GLY A 152 -50.92 -9.88 -23.17
CA GLY A 152 -49.78 -8.99 -22.97
C GLY A 152 -48.77 -8.95 -24.13
N CYS A 153 -47.64 -8.28 -23.90
CA CYS A 153 -46.51 -8.24 -24.83
C CYS A 153 -45.29 -8.92 -24.23
N THR A 154 -44.66 -9.81 -24.99
CA THR A 154 -43.37 -10.42 -24.67
C THR A 154 -42.27 -9.77 -25.50
N TYR A 155 -41.22 -9.33 -24.83
CA TYR A 155 -40.00 -8.80 -25.42
C TYR A 155 -38.85 -9.78 -25.13
N THR A 156 -37.92 -9.93 -26.07
CA THR A 156 -36.70 -10.75 -25.90
C THR A 156 -35.49 -9.82 -25.89
N PRO A 157 -35.17 -9.19 -24.75
CA PRO A 157 -34.14 -8.18 -24.69
C PRO A 157 -32.75 -8.80 -24.84
N THR A 158 -31.90 -8.15 -25.64
CA THR A 158 -30.46 -8.40 -25.67
C THR A 158 -29.75 -7.34 -24.83
N GLN A 159 -28.96 -7.78 -23.86
CA GLN A 159 -28.12 -6.89 -23.05
C GLN A 159 -26.71 -6.86 -23.62
N THR A 160 -26.16 -5.67 -23.80
CA THR A 160 -24.75 -5.46 -24.12
C THR A 160 -24.11 -4.58 -23.06
N ALA A 161 -22.89 -4.93 -22.65
CA ALA A 161 -22.09 -4.10 -21.75
C ALA A 161 -21.08 -3.30 -22.58
N THR A 162 -20.99 -2.01 -22.33
CA THR A 162 -19.97 -1.14 -22.91
C THR A 162 -19.14 -0.52 -21.80
N THR A 163 -17.86 -0.28 -22.06
CA THR A 163 -17.02 0.50 -21.15
C THR A 163 -17.60 1.89 -20.97
N THR A 164 -17.87 2.27 -19.73
CA THR A 164 -18.43 3.58 -19.39
C THR A 164 -17.42 4.68 -19.75
N SER A 165 -17.75 5.52 -20.73
CA SER A 165 -17.00 6.74 -21.03
C SER A 165 -17.17 7.74 -19.87
N GLY A 166 -16.07 8.34 -19.39
CA GLY A 166 -16.12 9.47 -18.45
C GLY A 166 -15.55 9.23 -17.06
N CYS A 167 -15.13 8.01 -16.71
CA CYS A 167 -14.37 7.76 -15.48
C CYS A 167 -12.87 7.60 -15.77
N SER A 168 -12.11 8.70 -15.73
CA SER A 168 -10.66 8.63 -15.80
C SER A 168 -10.08 8.38 -14.41
N VAL A 169 -9.25 7.34 -14.25
CA VAL A 169 -8.52 7.06 -13.00
C VAL A 169 -7.08 7.59 -13.02
N SER A 170 -6.71 8.37 -14.04
CA SER A 170 -5.34 8.89 -14.23
C SER A 170 -4.86 9.81 -13.11
N GLU A 171 -5.79 10.44 -12.38
CA GLU A 171 -5.51 11.36 -11.26
C GLU A 171 -5.12 10.64 -9.97
N ALA A 172 -5.26 9.32 -9.90
CA ALA A 172 -4.87 8.54 -8.73
C ALA A 172 -3.35 8.37 -8.68
N THR A 173 -2.73 8.75 -7.57
CA THR A 173 -1.29 8.60 -7.30
C THR A 173 -1.08 7.91 -5.95
N ALA A 174 0.17 7.56 -5.62
CA ALA A 174 0.48 7.03 -4.29
C ALA A 174 0.25 8.06 -3.16
N GLU A 175 0.14 9.35 -3.49
CA GLU A 175 -0.09 10.42 -2.52
C GLU A 175 -1.57 10.74 -2.31
N GLY A 176 -2.48 10.27 -3.17
CA GLY A 176 -3.91 10.60 -3.11
C GLY A 176 -4.56 10.68 -4.48
N VAL A 177 -5.66 11.44 -4.58
CA VAL A 177 -6.42 11.64 -5.82
C VAL A 177 -6.46 13.12 -6.19
N GLY A 178 -6.00 13.45 -7.40
CA GLY A 178 -5.96 14.81 -7.90
C GLY A 178 -5.03 15.68 -7.05
N ASN A 179 -5.54 16.79 -6.51
CA ASN A 179 -4.80 17.70 -5.64
C ASN A 179 -4.98 17.41 -4.14
N LYS A 180 -5.83 16.44 -3.76
CA LYS A 180 -6.06 16.05 -2.38
C LYS A 180 -5.12 14.91 -2.02
N ARG A 181 -4.33 15.13 -0.96
CA ARG A 181 -3.38 14.13 -0.43
C ARG A 181 -4.01 13.30 0.67
N PHE A 182 -3.54 12.07 0.78
CA PHE A 182 -3.84 11.19 1.91
C PHE A 182 -3.34 11.75 3.23
N ASN A 183 -4.08 11.46 4.30
CA ASN A 183 -3.67 11.61 5.69
C ASN A 183 -3.77 10.27 6.46
N LEU A 184 -3.44 9.17 5.77
CA LEU A 184 -3.63 7.79 6.26
C LEU A 184 -2.96 7.49 7.60
N GLN A 185 -1.85 8.15 7.90
CA GLN A 185 -1.07 7.96 9.13
C GLN A 185 -1.77 8.54 10.37
N THR A 186 -2.63 9.55 10.18
CA THR A 186 -3.39 10.18 11.27
C THR A 186 -4.87 9.85 11.22
N ALA A 187 -5.38 9.42 10.07
CA ALA A 187 -6.77 8.99 9.93
C ALA A 187 -7.06 7.78 10.81
N THR A 188 -8.18 7.81 11.53
CA THR A 188 -8.72 6.68 12.28
C THR A 188 -9.86 5.99 11.52
N HIS A 189 -10.39 6.61 10.47
CA HIS A 189 -11.49 6.10 9.66
C HIS A 189 -11.22 6.25 8.16
N ILE A 190 -11.66 5.26 7.38
CA ILE A 190 -11.78 5.35 5.92
C ILE A 190 -13.24 5.27 5.51
N THR A 191 -13.56 5.89 4.38
CA THR A 191 -14.88 5.77 3.77
C THR A 191 -14.75 5.06 2.44
N LEU A 192 -15.58 4.06 2.24
CA LEU A 192 -15.62 3.24 1.04
C LEU A 192 -17.07 3.02 0.62
N LEU A 193 -17.34 2.81 -0.66
CA LEU A 193 -18.69 2.41 -1.08
C LEU A 193 -19.12 1.09 -0.42
N ASN A 194 -20.40 0.97 -0.10
CA ASN A 194 -20.98 -0.31 0.30
C ASN A 194 -21.23 -1.16 -0.96
N ILE A 195 -20.17 -1.78 -1.49
CA ILE A 195 -20.23 -2.54 -2.75
C ILE A 195 -21.26 -3.68 -2.66
N GLN A 196 -21.37 -4.35 -1.51
CA GLN A 196 -22.34 -5.43 -1.30
C GLN A 196 -23.80 -4.98 -1.47
N LYS A 197 -24.10 -3.70 -1.24
CA LYS A 197 -25.44 -3.11 -1.40
C LYS A 197 -25.54 -2.20 -2.62
N THR A 198 -24.48 -2.07 -3.41
CA THR A 198 -24.45 -1.22 -4.60
C THR A 198 -24.89 -2.03 -5.82
N ALA A 199 -26.09 -1.75 -6.31
CA ALA A 199 -26.59 -2.37 -7.53
C ALA A 199 -25.74 -1.97 -8.76
N PRO A 200 -25.67 -2.79 -9.82
CA PRO A 200 -25.09 -2.40 -11.10
C PRO A 200 -25.82 -1.20 -11.73
N LEU A 201 -25.13 -0.44 -12.59
CA LEU A 201 -25.79 0.53 -13.46
C LEU A 201 -26.66 -0.20 -14.50
N LEU A 202 -27.97 -0.16 -14.28
CA LEU A 202 -28.97 -0.75 -15.16
C LEU A 202 -29.74 0.35 -15.91
N PRO A 203 -30.14 0.07 -17.17
CA PRO A 203 -31.04 0.96 -17.88
C PRO A 203 -32.40 0.98 -17.19
N LYS A 204 -33.05 2.14 -17.19
CA LYS A 204 -34.44 2.23 -16.73
C LYS A 204 -35.37 1.76 -17.84
N LEU A 205 -36.41 1.03 -17.47
CA LEU A 205 -37.48 0.62 -18.37
C LEU A 205 -38.73 1.41 -18.07
N GLN A 206 -39.40 1.88 -19.11
CA GLN A 206 -40.69 2.55 -19.00
C GLN A 206 -41.74 1.76 -19.78
N CYS A 207 -42.74 1.25 -19.08
CA CYS A 207 -43.95 0.74 -19.69
C CYS A 207 -44.86 1.92 -20.07
N GLN A 208 -45.33 1.93 -21.30
CA GLN A 208 -46.31 2.90 -21.79
C GLN A 208 -47.53 2.17 -22.33
N VAL A 209 -48.69 2.72 -22.02
CA VAL A 209 -49.97 2.22 -22.49
C VAL A 209 -50.80 3.38 -23.01
N LYS A 210 -51.49 3.16 -24.13
CA LYS A 210 -52.48 4.07 -24.69
C LYS A 210 -53.68 3.26 -25.17
N GLY A 211 -54.88 3.69 -24.80
CA GLY A 211 -56.12 3.00 -25.14
C GLY A 211 -56.79 2.29 -23.96
N THR A 212 -57.81 1.50 -24.29
CA THR A 212 -58.57 0.67 -23.34
C THR A 212 -58.22 -0.80 -23.51
N VAL A 213 -58.56 -1.65 -22.54
CA VAL A 213 -58.38 -3.11 -22.66
C VAL A 213 -59.04 -3.64 -23.94
N SER A 214 -60.24 -3.17 -24.28
CA SER A 214 -60.98 -3.63 -25.46
C SER A 214 -60.33 -3.19 -26.77
N SER A 215 -59.76 -1.99 -26.84
CA SER A 215 -59.11 -1.47 -28.05
C SER A 215 -57.69 -2.01 -28.25
N ILE A 216 -56.99 -2.33 -27.17
CA ILE A 216 -55.69 -3.02 -27.20
C ILE A 216 -55.87 -4.50 -27.54
N THR A 217 -56.99 -5.15 -27.19
CA THR A 217 -57.18 -6.61 -27.37
C THR A 217 -58.17 -7.01 -28.47
N GLY A 218 -58.55 -6.05 -29.31
CA GLY A 218 -59.58 -6.18 -30.36
C GLY A 218 -59.33 -7.31 -31.36
N ALA A 219 -60.43 -7.91 -31.84
CA ALA A 219 -60.52 -9.25 -32.45
C ALA A 219 -59.88 -9.44 -33.85
N GLY A 220 -58.95 -8.59 -34.27
CA GLY A 220 -58.34 -8.68 -35.60
C GLY A 220 -56.87 -8.30 -35.60
N GLY A 221 -55.99 -9.31 -35.63
CA GLY A 221 -54.59 -9.14 -36.01
C GLY A 221 -53.60 -9.46 -34.91
N SER A 222 -52.89 -10.56 -35.12
CA SER A 222 -51.89 -11.25 -34.29
C SER A 222 -50.65 -10.43 -33.84
N THR A 223 -50.62 -9.12 -34.01
CA THR A 223 -49.42 -8.28 -33.75
C THR A 223 -49.72 -6.80 -33.40
N GLY A 224 -50.96 -6.32 -33.50
CA GLY A 224 -51.26 -4.88 -33.56
C GLY A 224 -51.09 -4.07 -32.27
N SER A 225 -51.01 -4.73 -31.11
CA SER A 225 -51.09 -4.07 -29.81
C SER A 225 -49.75 -3.85 -29.14
N CYS A 226 -48.71 -4.57 -29.58
CA CYS A 226 -47.35 -4.45 -29.07
C CYS A 226 -46.55 -3.55 -30.00
N ASN A 227 -46.69 -2.24 -29.84
CA ASN A 227 -46.05 -1.27 -30.72
C ASN A 227 -44.63 -0.95 -30.20
N ASP A 228 -43.62 -1.29 -30.99
CA ASP A 228 -42.20 -0.99 -30.77
C ASP A 228 -41.71 0.26 -31.53
N GLY A 229 -42.55 0.83 -32.39
CA GLY A 229 -42.27 2.01 -33.20
C GLY A 229 -42.39 3.35 -32.46
N THR A 230 -42.04 4.44 -33.14
CA THR A 230 -42.17 5.82 -32.64
C THR A 230 -43.55 6.45 -32.88
N ASN A 231 -44.45 5.75 -33.58
CA ASN A 231 -45.75 6.28 -33.99
C ASN A 231 -46.79 6.08 -32.88
N ASP A 232 -47.06 7.15 -32.13
CA ASP A 232 -48.01 7.17 -31.01
C ASP A 232 -49.48 7.38 -31.45
N ASN A 233 -49.81 7.14 -32.72
CA ASN A 233 -51.13 7.44 -33.30
C ASN A 233 -52.19 6.34 -33.12
N THR A 234 -51.83 5.17 -32.57
CA THR A 234 -52.75 4.05 -32.29
C THR A 234 -52.78 3.71 -30.80
N ASP A 235 -53.70 2.84 -30.38
CA ASP A 235 -53.68 2.23 -29.05
C ASP A 235 -52.58 1.16 -28.99
N TYR A 236 -51.84 1.09 -27.87
CA TYR A 236 -50.68 0.23 -27.74
C TYR A 236 -50.31 -0.12 -26.30
N LEU A 237 -49.55 -1.20 -26.16
CA LEU A 237 -48.70 -1.55 -25.03
C LEU A 237 -47.25 -1.58 -25.50
N ARG A 238 -46.38 -0.81 -24.83
CA ARG A 238 -45.00 -0.56 -25.25
C ARG A 238 -44.06 -0.60 -24.08
N LEU A 239 -42.86 -1.13 -24.30
CA LEU A 239 -41.73 -1.01 -23.38
C LEU A 239 -40.65 -0.13 -24.03
N LYS A 240 -40.19 0.92 -23.34
CA LYS A 240 -39.04 1.73 -23.76
C LYS A 240 -37.87 1.52 -22.82
N THR A 241 -36.68 1.42 -23.39
CA THR A 241 -35.43 1.66 -22.67
C THR A 241 -35.23 3.17 -22.55
N LEU A 242 -35.10 3.67 -21.32
CA LEU A 242 -34.73 5.05 -21.04
C LEU A 242 -33.20 5.18 -20.95
N ALA A 243 -32.71 6.42 -20.91
CA ALA A 243 -31.31 6.68 -20.59
C ALA A 243 -30.89 5.98 -19.29
N ASN A 244 -29.63 5.56 -19.25
CA ASN A 244 -29.05 4.94 -18.07
C ASN A 244 -29.16 5.87 -16.86
N ALA A 245 -29.31 5.29 -15.67
CA ALA A 245 -29.17 6.05 -14.45
C ALA A 245 -27.77 6.68 -14.40
N GLU A 246 -27.69 7.95 -14.01
CA GLU A 246 -26.40 8.58 -13.71
C GLU A 246 -25.72 7.84 -12.55
N ASP A 247 -24.38 7.78 -12.56
CA ASP A 247 -23.59 7.26 -11.45
C ASP A 247 -23.62 8.28 -10.29
N ARG A 248 -24.71 8.29 -9.54
CA ARG A 248 -24.93 9.18 -8.39
C ARG A 248 -25.60 8.47 -7.23
N GLY A 249 -25.29 8.92 -6.01
CA GLY A 249 -25.98 8.49 -4.79
C GLY A 249 -25.66 7.08 -4.33
N ALA A 250 -24.50 6.54 -4.72
CA ALA A 250 -24.02 5.28 -4.14
C ALA A 250 -23.78 5.48 -2.64
N LYS A 251 -24.25 4.53 -1.82
CA LYS A 251 -24.14 4.65 -0.36
C LYS A 251 -22.73 4.29 0.07
N SER A 252 -22.09 5.25 0.72
CA SER A 252 -20.80 5.05 1.36
C SER A 252 -20.98 4.58 2.78
N ASP A 253 -20.00 3.82 3.24
CA ASP A 253 -19.98 3.22 4.56
C ASP A 253 -18.60 3.48 5.16
N GLU A 254 -18.60 4.25 6.23
CA GLU A 254 -17.40 4.65 6.96
C GLU A 254 -17.01 3.54 7.92
N LYS A 255 -15.73 3.14 7.89
CA LYS A 255 -15.18 2.09 8.74
C LYS A 255 -13.96 2.59 9.52
N PRO A 256 -13.84 2.25 10.80
CA PRO A 256 -12.61 2.50 11.54
C PRO A 256 -11.49 1.64 10.97
N ILE A 257 -10.29 2.22 10.90
CA ILE A 257 -9.06 1.53 10.46
C ILE A 257 -8.56 0.60 11.58
N TYR A 258 -8.62 1.08 12.82
CA TYR A 258 -8.08 0.42 14.00
C TYR A 258 -9.15 -0.29 14.84
N ASN A 259 -8.73 -0.96 15.93
CA ASN A 259 -9.61 -1.75 16.79
C ASN A 259 -10.84 -0.96 17.26
N SER A 260 -10.63 0.29 17.70
CA SER A 260 -11.71 1.22 17.99
C SER A 260 -11.36 2.65 17.58
N GLU A 261 -12.30 3.59 17.76
CA GLU A 261 -12.09 5.01 17.47
C GLU A 261 -11.01 5.63 18.37
N THR A 262 -10.80 5.07 19.56
CA THR A 262 -9.87 5.57 20.58
C THR A 262 -8.64 4.69 20.79
N ASP A 263 -8.70 3.43 20.37
CA ASP A 263 -7.58 2.49 20.43
C ASP A 263 -6.95 2.32 19.05
N ILE A 264 -6.03 3.24 18.75
CA ILE A 264 -5.18 3.17 17.56
C ILE A 264 -3.99 2.24 17.75
N ALA A 265 -3.80 1.61 18.92
CA ALA A 265 -2.63 0.78 19.19
C ALA A 265 -2.68 -0.54 18.40
N GLU A 266 -3.88 -1.12 18.26
CA GLU A 266 -4.09 -2.42 17.66
C GLU A 266 -4.94 -2.36 16.38
N CYS A 267 -4.66 -3.27 15.44
CA CYS A 267 -5.54 -3.53 14.32
C CYS A 267 -6.66 -4.49 14.73
N ARG A 268 -7.81 -4.37 14.07
CA ARG A 268 -8.89 -5.35 14.23
C ARG A 268 -8.43 -6.77 13.93
N SER A 269 -9.01 -7.72 14.65
CA SER A 269 -8.90 -9.15 14.35
C SER A 269 -9.32 -9.42 12.91
N THR A 270 -8.67 -10.38 12.26
CA THR A 270 -9.07 -10.81 10.91
C THR A 270 -10.54 -11.20 10.95
N PRO A 271 -11.39 -10.70 10.04
CA PRO A 271 -12.75 -11.21 9.89
C PRO A 271 -12.73 -12.73 9.62
N PRO A 272 -13.80 -13.48 9.96
CA PRO A 272 -13.93 -14.88 9.57
C PRO A 272 -13.76 -15.06 8.04
N ASP A 273 -13.30 -16.22 7.57
CA ASP A 273 -12.97 -16.46 6.16
C ASP A 273 -14.08 -16.05 5.17
N VAL A 274 -15.34 -16.30 5.53
CA VAL A 274 -16.52 -15.91 4.73
C VAL A 274 -16.66 -14.40 4.51
N GLN A 275 -15.95 -13.59 5.30
CA GLN A 275 -15.93 -12.13 5.25
C GLN A 275 -14.63 -11.56 4.63
N LEU A 276 -13.68 -12.41 4.22
CA LEU A 276 -12.45 -12.03 3.51
C LEU A 276 -12.70 -11.75 2.03
N GLN A 277 -13.65 -10.86 1.76
CA GLN A 277 -14.01 -10.44 0.41
C GLN A 277 -13.58 -9.00 0.18
N ALA A 278 -13.12 -8.68 -1.03
CA ALA A 278 -12.77 -7.33 -1.44
C ALA A 278 -13.94 -6.32 -1.34
N THR A 279 -15.18 -6.82 -1.35
CA THR A 279 -16.40 -6.03 -1.18
C THR A 279 -16.69 -5.66 0.28
N ASN A 280 -16.02 -6.28 1.25
CA ASN A 280 -16.19 -6.01 2.67
C ASN A 280 -15.27 -4.88 3.13
N ASN A 281 -15.87 -3.75 3.54
CA ASN A 281 -15.12 -2.57 3.96
C ASN A 281 -14.30 -2.80 5.24
N GLU A 282 -14.74 -3.68 6.15
CA GLU A 282 -13.99 -4.04 7.36
C GLU A 282 -12.68 -4.78 7.02
N HIS A 283 -12.74 -5.64 6.00
CA HIS A 283 -11.57 -6.39 5.55
C HIS A 283 -10.53 -5.45 4.93
N VAL A 284 -10.98 -4.50 4.11
CA VAL A 284 -10.11 -3.46 3.51
C VAL A 284 -9.48 -2.58 4.60
N ALA A 285 -10.28 -2.09 5.55
CA ALA A 285 -9.78 -1.28 6.67
C ALA A 285 -8.74 -2.03 7.51
N THR A 286 -8.99 -3.31 7.81
CA THR A 286 -8.05 -4.16 8.56
C THR A 286 -6.75 -4.40 7.80
N ALA A 287 -6.82 -4.64 6.48
CA ALA A 287 -5.63 -4.82 5.64
C ALA A 287 -4.78 -3.55 5.56
N LEU A 288 -5.44 -2.38 5.48
CA LEU A 288 -4.79 -1.08 5.51
C LEU A 288 -4.13 -0.82 6.86
N CYS A 289 -4.81 -1.10 7.98
CA CYS A 289 -4.23 -0.97 9.32
C CYS A 289 -2.93 -1.78 9.47
N ARG A 290 -2.96 -3.05 9.05
CA ARG A 290 -1.78 -3.93 9.15
C ARG A 290 -0.60 -3.40 8.37
N LEU A 291 -0.86 -2.79 7.21
CA LEU A 291 0.18 -2.15 6.42
C LEU A 291 0.71 -0.89 7.12
N LEU A 292 -0.19 0.00 7.57
CA LEU A 292 0.16 1.27 8.24
C LEU A 292 0.91 1.07 9.58
N LYS A 293 0.70 -0.07 10.24
CA LYS A 293 1.38 -0.41 11.50
C LYS A 293 2.81 -0.90 11.32
N LEU A 294 3.20 -1.27 10.11
CA LEU A 294 4.59 -1.66 9.86
C LEU A 294 5.47 -0.42 9.85
N SER A 295 6.53 -0.46 10.65
CA SER A 295 7.51 0.61 10.69
C SER A 295 8.51 0.47 9.56
N ASP A 296 8.86 1.58 8.94
CA ASP A 296 9.87 1.59 7.88
C ASP A 296 11.19 0.98 8.36
N PRO A 297 11.88 0.20 7.49
CA PRO A 297 13.15 -0.39 7.85
C PRO A 297 14.15 0.72 8.18
N GLN A 298 14.76 0.64 9.35
CA GLN A 298 15.82 1.57 9.73
C GLN A 298 17.10 1.20 8.98
N ILE A 299 17.37 1.93 7.91
CA ILE A 299 18.55 1.72 7.07
C ILE A 299 19.63 2.73 7.48
N PRO A 300 20.70 2.29 8.17
CA PRO A 300 21.72 3.20 8.66
C PRO A 300 22.53 3.80 7.52
N ASN A 301 22.80 5.11 7.59
CA ASN A 301 23.69 5.76 6.64
C ASN A 301 25.16 5.57 7.07
N LEU A 302 25.80 4.53 6.53
CA LEU A 302 27.23 4.24 6.79
C LEU A 302 28.19 5.14 5.99
N SER A 303 27.71 6.22 5.37
CA SER A 303 28.56 7.10 4.56
C SER A 303 29.11 8.31 5.33
N ASN A 304 28.68 8.51 6.57
CA ASN A 304 28.99 9.68 7.40
C ASN A 304 29.28 9.25 8.84
N GLY A 305 30.24 8.34 9.01
CA GLY A 305 30.64 7.84 10.32
C GLY A 305 31.53 8.83 11.08
N ASP A 306 31.37 8.84 12.41
CA ASP A 306 32.22 9.60 13.32
C ASP A 306 32.98 8.64 14.24
N PRO A 307 34.27 8.35 14.01
CA PRO A 307 35.05 7.42 14.82
C PRO A 307 35.00 7.71 16.33
N ALA A 308 34.86 8.98 16.72
CA ALA A 308 34.76 9.36 18.13
C ALA A 308 33.46 8.86 18.79
N ALA A 309 32.38 8.72 18.02
CA ALA A 309 31.13 8.12 18.46
C ALA A 309 31.10 6.60 18.22
N LEU A 310 31.60 6.14 17.08
CA LEU A 310 31.58 4.72 16.69
C LEU A 310 32.37 3.84 17.67
N LYS A 311 33.47 4.35 18.26
CA LYS A 311 34.28 3.61 19.24
C LYS A 311 33.52 3.20 20.51
N ASP A 312 32.40 3.86 20.80
CA ASP A 312 31.56 3.58 21.96
C ASP A 312 30.28 2.82 21.59
N GLN A 313 30.03 2.57 20.30
CA GLN A 313 28.90 1.78 19.86
C GLN A 313 29.19 0.29 20.07
N GLN A 314 28.28 -0.38 20.80
CA GLN A 314 28.40 -1.80 21.17
C GLN A 314 28.63 -2.71 19.95
N GLU A 315 28.02 -2.37 18.82
CA GLU A 315 28.13 -3.11 17.56
C GLU A 315 29.57 -3.15 17.06
N TYR A 316 30.25 -2.00 16.99
CA TYR A 316 31.64 -1.91 16.56
C TYR A 316 32.61 -2.49 17.60
N LEU A 317 32.35 -2.24 18.89
CA LEU A 317 33.15 -2.78 19.98
C LEU A 317 33.12 -4.29 20.01
N SER A 318 31.95 -4.91 19.92
CA SER A 318 31.81 -6.38 19.95
C SER A 318 32.51 -7.06 18.79
N MET A 319 32.44 -6.48 17.59
CA MET A 319 33.13 -7.00 16.41
C MET A 319 34.65 -6.87 16.55
N TYR A 320 35.14 -5.71 17.04
CA TYR A 320 36.57 -5.48 17.20
C TYR A 320 37.18 -6.31 18.34
N THR A 321 36.49 -6.44 19.47
CA THR A 321 36.98 -7.26 20.59
C THR A 321 36.93 -8.75 20.27
N ALA A 322 35.93 -9.20 19.50
CA ALA A 322 35.92 -10.57 18.96
C ALA A 322 37.17 -10.83 18.10
N TYR A 323 37.50 -9.91 17.19
CA TYR A 323 38.73 -9.98 16.41
C TYR A 323 39.98 -10.05 17.29
N LEU A 324 40.16 -9.09 18.21
CA LEU A 324 41.33 -9.06 19.10
C LEU A 324 41.45 -10.34 19.94
N ARG A 325 40.33 -10.89 20.41
CA ARG A 325 40.30 -12.15 21.16
C ARG A 325 40.74 -13.34 20.30
N THR A 326 40.29 -13.43 19.04
CA THR A 326 40.77 -14.49 18.13
C THR A 326 42.27 -14.42 17.86
N GLN A 327 42.86 -13.24 17.98
CA GLN A 327 44.30 -12.99 17.84
C GLN A 327 45.06 -13.17 19.17
N GLY A 328 44.39 -13.52 20.26
CA GLY A 328 45.00 -13.63 21.59
C GLY A 328 45.49 -12.30 22.17
N LYS A 329 45.01 -11.16 21.65
CA LYS A 329 45.47 -9.81 22.05
C LYS A 329 44.77 -9.24 23.29
N ILE A 330 43.62 -9.81 23.67
CA ILE A 330 42.84 -9.41 24.85
C ILE A 330 42.24 -10.64 25.53
N THR A 331 41.92 -10.52 26.82
CA THR A 331 41.25 -11.59 27.58
C THR A 331 39.73 -11.64 27.33
N PRO A 332 39.04 -12.74 27.67
CA PRO A 332 37.58 -12.79 27.67
C PRO A 332 36.94 -11.68 28.51
N GLU A 333 37.53 -11.33 29.65
CA GLU A 333 37.06 -10.28 30.55
C GLU A 333 37.16 -8.89 29.90
N GLU A 334 38.29 -8.61 29.23
CA GLU A 334 38.50 -7.36 28.47
C GLU A 334 37.57 -7.26 27.26
N ALA A 335 37.21 -8.39 26.65
CA ALA A 335 36.24 -8.40 25.56
C ALA A 335 34.82 -8.02 26.00
N ILE A 336 34.46 -8.33 27.26
CA ILE A 336 33.17 -7.96 27.87
C ILE A 336 33.18 -6.49 28.32
N LYS A 337 34.30 -6.02 28.87
CA LYS A 337 34.48 -4.62 29.31
C LYS A 337 35.73 -4.01 28.67
N PRO A 338 35.61 -3.48 27.44
CA PRO A 338 36.76 -2.94 26.71
C PRO A 338 37.37 -1.74 27.43
N THR A 339 38.69 -1.75 27.56
CA THR A 339 39.44 -0.64 28.15
C THR A 339 39.40 0.59 27.25
N ASN A 340 39.75 1.76 27.79
CA ASN A 340 39.86 2.99 27.00
C ASN A 340 40.91 2.86 25.88
N ASP A 341 41.93 2.03 26.07
CA ASP A 341 42.95 1.82 25.06
C ASP A 341 42.40 1.01 23.88
N VAL A 342 41.60 -0.03 24.12
CA VAL A 342 40.89 -0.77 23.05
C VAL A 342 39.96 0.17 22.28
N LYS A 343 39.24 1.06 22.97
CA LYS A 343 38.37 2.06 22.34
C LYS A 343 39.15 3.06 21.49
N LYS A 344 40.31 3.54 21.97
CA LYS A 344 41.19 4.43 21.20
C LYS A 344 41.78 3.75 19.97
N GLN A 345 42.17 2.48 20.10
CA GLN A 345 42.62 1.68 18.95
C GLN A 345 41.50 1.54 17.90
N LEU A 346 40.28 1.22 18.34
CA LEU A 346 39.11 1.17 17.44
C LEU A 346 38.88 2.52 16.73
N GLN A 347 38.95 3.63 17.47
CA GLN A 347 38.84 4.97 16.88
C GLN A 347 39.91 5.20 15.82
N SER A 348 41.17 4.85 16.11
CA SER A 348 42.30 5.05 15.20
C SER A 348 42.14 4.24 13.91
N ILE A 349 41.81 2.94 14.00
CA ILE A 349 41.64 2.11 12.80
C ILE A 349 40.44 2.57 11.94
N LEU A 350 39.43 3.21 12.54
CA LEU A 350 38.29 3.80 11.85
C LEU A 350 38.59 5.19 11.26
N GLY A 351 39.80 5.71 11.41
CA GLY A 351 40.25 6.95 10.78
C GLY A 351 40.37 8.16 11.71
N GLU A 352 40.38 7.96 13.04
CA GLU A 352 40.55 8.98 14.10
C GLU A 352 39.42 10.02 14.22
N ASP A 353 38.97 10.59 13.10
CA ASP A 353 37.93 11.62 13.00
C ASP A 353 37.07 11.44 11.72
N LYS A 354 36.12 12.36 11.49
CA LYS A 354 35.20 12.30 10.33
C LYS A 354 35.91 12.43 8.99
N ASP A 355 36.99 13.20 8.90
CA ASP A 355 37.72 13.42 7.66
C ASP A 355 38.56 12.19 7.31
N GLY A 356 39.23 11.61 8.31
CA GLY A 356 39.95 10.35 8.17
C GLY A 356 39.00 9.19 7.86
N TYR A 357 37.83 9.12 8.49
CA TYR A 357 36.78 8.17 8.14
C TYR A 357 36.35 8.31 6.67
N THR A 358 36.04 9.53 6.24
CA THR A 358 35.60 9.80 4.87
C THR A 358 36.68 9.42 3.86
N ARG A 359 37.93 9.80 4.13
CA ARG A 359 39.07 9.47 3.29
C ARG A 359 39.24 7.95 3.15
N LYS A 360 39.19 7.24 4.28
CA LYS A 360 39.43 5.79 4.36
C LYS A 360 38.29 4.97 3.75
N PHE A 361 37.03 5.25 4.09
CA PHE A 361 35.92 4.37 3.71
C PHE A 361 35.11 4.85 2.52
N ILE A 362 35.13 6.15 2.21
CA ILE A 362 34.29 6.74 1.16
C ILE A 362 35.12 7.13 -0.07
N THR A 363 36.19 7.89 0.12
CA THR A 363 37.05 8.35 -0.97
C THR A 363 37.84 7.20 -1.58
N TYR A 364 38.51 6.38 -0.75
CA TYR A 364 39.22 5.19 -1.21
C TYR A 364 38.31 4.26 -2.04
N ALA A 365 37.10 3.96 -1.57
CA ALA A 365 36.17 3.11 -2.30
C ALA A 365 35.72 3.69 -3.66
N LYS A 366 35.74 5.02 -3.83
CA LYS A 366 35.40 5.71 -5.09
C LYS A 366 36.57 5.84 -6.06
N GLU A 367 37.79 5.92 -5.55
CA GLU A 367 38.99 6.26 -6.31
C GLU A 367 39.88 5.06 -6.62
N THR A 368 39.86 4.04 -5.77
CA THR A 368 40.65 2.83 -5.96
C THR A 368 40.21 2.08 -7.20
N LYS A 369 41.15 1.82 -8.10
CA LYS A 369 40.94 1.00 -9.30
C LYS A 369 41.55 -0.38 -9.06
N ILE A 370 40.72 -1.42 -9.14
CA ILE A 370 41.13 -2.81 -9.02
C ILE A 370 41.42 -3.39 -10.41
N ALA A 371 42.52 -4.12 -10.55
CA ALA A 371 42.70 -5.08 -11.64
C ALA A 371 42.09 -6.42 -11.21
N LEU A 372 41.09 -6.92 -11.95
CA LEU A 372 40.39 -8.18 -11.64
C LEU A 372 41.21 -9.42 -12.04
N ASP A 373 42.25 -9.23 -12.84
CA ASP A 373 43.10 -10.28 -13.37
C ASP A 373 44.51 -9.67 -13.54
N PRO A 374 45.58 -10.27 -12.98
CA PRO A 374 46.95 -9.80 -13.19
C PRO A 374 47.37 -9.81 -14.67
N SER A 375 46.64 -10.52 -15.53
CA SER A 375 46.85 -10.56 -16.98
C SER A 375 45.97 -9.58 -17.79
N GLN A 376 45.03 -8.84 -17.15
CA GLN A 376 44.22 -7.81 -17.83
C GLN A 376 44.64 -6.38 -17.45
N PRO A 377 45.02 -5.52 -18.42
CA PRO A 377 45.53 -4.17 -18.13
C PRO A 377 44.46 -3.15 -17.74
N LYS A 378 43.15 -3.46 -17.87
CA LYS A 378 42.08 -2.49 -17.62
C LYS A 378 41.61 -2.51 -16.16
N LYS A 379 42.19 -1.62 -15.35
CA LYS A 379 41.76 -1.37 -13.97
C LYS A 379 40.37 -0.72 -13.95
N LYS A 380 39.42 -1.30 -13.21
CA LYS A 380 38.05 -0.75 -13.01
C LYS A 380 37.91 -0.16 -11.62
N ARG A 381 37.11 0.89 -11.45
CA ARG A 381 36.86 1.50 -10.13
C ARG A 381 36.14 0.50 -9.22
N LEU A 382 36.53 0.44 -7.96
CA LEU A 382 36.04 -0.51 -6.96
C LEU A 382 34.51 -0.42 -6.76
N ARG A 383 33.96 0.80 -6.66
CA ARG A 383 32.50 1.05 -6.68
C ARG A 383 31.78 0.62 -7.97
N GLY A 384 32.49 0.57 -9.09
CA GLY A 384 31.94 0.11 -10.37
C GLY A 384 31.92 -1.41 -10.50
N LEU A 385 32.69 -2.12 -9.67
CA LEU A 385 32.75 -3.59 -9.63
C LEU A 385 31.73 -4.19 -8.68
N SER A 386 31.40 -3.47 -7.60
CA SER A 386 30.39 -3.93 -6.65
C SER A 386 28.97 -3.94 -7.22
N LYS A 387 28.69 -3.26 -8.34
CA LYS A 387 27.36 -3.19 -8.97
C LYS A 387 26.96 -4.41 -9.81
N GLY A 388 27.83 -5.41 -9.96
CA GLY A 388 27.60 -6.54 -10.88
C GLY A 388 27.72 -6.16 -12.37
N PRO A 389 27.66 -7.14 -13.28
CA PRO A 389 27.62 -6.92 -14.73
C PRO A 389 26.35 -6.23 -15.22
#